data_AF-A0A838PA23-F1
#
_entry.id   AF-A0A838PA23-F1
#
_cell.length_a   1.000
_cell.length_b   1.000
_cell.length_c   1.000
_cell.angle_alpha   90.00
_cell.angle_beta   90.00
_cell.angle_gamma   90.00
#
_symmetry.space_group_name_H-M   'P 1'
#
loop_
_entity.id
_entity.type
_entity.pdbx_description
1 polymer ?
#
loop_
_entity_poly.entity_id
_entity_poly.type
_entity_poly.pdbx_seq_one_letter_code
_entity_poly.pdbx_strand_id
1 'polypeptide(L)'
;MPFPKSEDGHRLDLYLMKPSNSVRICVPVCEQSLGAAERAIARAAEIGDLIEVRLDCLDPFQIGESFKNGEHLIDQSTRPTILTFRPTEQGGHRKLDTKSRLSFWLFDRPTSAEFLDIELDIAINASVFDYGKKVDWTRVICSHHDFVGVPGDLDRIFDRMIQTPARILKIAFQADDITGCIAAFHLLDRARSKNREMIAIAMGTAGLATRVLGPSRGAFLTYGALENESATAPGQITARELRTLYRIDGINRQTRIMGLAGLPVTHSISPYIHNAAFESAQFDGVYLPFEVREISSFIKRMVHPRTREIDWNLLGLSVTAPHKASVMSCLDWIDPAAKEIGAVNTIVVQSDKLHGFNSDADAFLSPIIPRISDLREACCAVIGAGGAASAAVWSLRQKGAEVTIFARDVRKARPLAERFGATAKPLGSALFERFDIVINATPLGTSGRQETETPATAAQLRGARLAYDLVYNPAETRFLREAREAGCELISGLEMLVTQAGEQFRLWTGAVAPAEVMRDAAMGALSDLRSQTEISETSQISDRDLSW
;
A
#
# COMPACT_ATOMS: atom_id res chain seq x y z
N MET A 1 -34.72 -6.35 -3.13
CA MET A 1 -35.91 -5.62 -2.62
C MET A 1 -35.42 -4.31 -2.03
N PRO A 2 -36.08 -3.16 -2.28
CA PRO A 2 -35.69 -1.90 -1.66
C PRO A 2 -35.96 -1.96 -0.16
N PHE A 3 -35.01 -1.51 0.65
CA PHE A 3 -35.17 -1.39 2.11
C PHE A 3 -36.23 -0.34 2.44
N PRO A 4 -37.17 -0.59 3.37
CA PRO A 4 -38.21 0.37 3.70
C PRO A 4 -37.60 1.60 4.38
N LYS A 5 -38.07 2.79 3.98
CA LYS A 5 -37.82 4.07 4.66
C LYS A 5 -38.74 4.13 5.89
N SER A 6 -38.29 4.72 7.01
CA SER A 6 -39.19 5.04 8.14
C SER A 6 -40.17 6.15 7.76
N GLU A 7 -41.23 6.34 8.56
CA GLU A 7 -42.28 7.33 8.33
C GLU A 7 -41.76 8.79 8.24
N ASP A 8 -40.57 9.07 8.77
CA ASP A 8 -39.88 10.37 8.68
C ASP A 8 -38.88 10.46 7.51
N GLY A 9 -38.83 9.45 6.62
CA GLY A 9 -37.98 9.45 5.43
C GLY A 9 -36.48 9.21 5.69
N HIS A 10 -36.06 9.11 6.96
CA HIS A 10 -34.66 8.91 7.33
C HIS A 10 -34.27 7.42 7.36
N ARG A 11 -33.18 7.07 6.67
CA ARG A 11 -32.57 5.72 6.73
C ARG A 11 -31.79 5.43 8.02
N LEU A 12 -31.87 6.33 9.02
CA LEU A 12 -31.08 6.28 10.25
C LEU A 12 -31.30 5.00 11.06
N ASP A 13 -32.54 4.49 11.15
CA ASP A 13 -32.87 3.40 12.07
C ASP A 13 -32.26 2.04 11.68
N LEU A 14 -32.10 1.77 10.39
CA LEU A 14 -31.39 0.57 9.89
C LEU A 14 -29.85 0.76 9.92
N TYR A 15 -29.37 2.00 9.88
CA TYR A 15 -27.95 2.33 9.95
C TYR A 15 -27.38 2.20 11.38
N LEU A 16 -28.21 2.50 12.38
CA LEU A 16 -27.93 2.29 13.81
C LEU A 16 -27.96 0.80 14.23
N MET A 17 -28.42 -0.11 13.35
CA MET A 17 -28.45 -1.55 13.60
C MET A 17 -27.13 -2.27 13.28
N LYS A 18 -26.17 -1.62 12.59
CA LYS A 18 -24.83 -2.20 12.50
C LYS A 18 -24.17 -2.09 13.89
N PRO A 19 -23.52 -3.15 14.41
CA PRO A 19 -22.76 -3.06 15.64
C PRO A 19 -21.79 -1.87 15.56
N SER A 20 -21.56 -1.17 16.68
CA SER A 20 -20.68 0.02 16.74
C SER A 20 -19.24 -0.20 16.22
N ASN A 21 -18.88 -1.45 15.91
CA ASN A 21 -17.58 -1.88 15.39
C ASN A 21 -17.58 -2.28 13.91
N SER A 22 -18.67 -2.09 13.16
CA SER A 22 -18.66 -2.43 11.72
C SER A 22 -17.83 -1.43 10.93
N VAL A 23 -16.96 -1.91 10.05
CA VAL A 23 -16.23 -1.05 9.11
C VAL A 23 -17.21 -0.35 8.18
N ARG A 24 -16.91 0.93 7.91
CA ARG A 24 -17.65 1.77 6.97
C ARG A 24 -16.69 2.29 5.91
N ILE A 25 -16.88 1.84 4.67
CA ILE A 25 -16.12 2.33 3.53
C ILE A 25 -16.95 3.38 2.81
N CYS A 26 -16.44 4.60 2.78
CA CYS A 26 -17.00 5.67 1.97
C CYS A 26 -16.31 5.71 0.61
N VAL A 27 -17.12 5.72 -0.46
CA VAL A 27 -16.63 5.87 -1.83
C VAL A 27 -16.96 7.28 -2.32
N PRO A 28 -15.96 8.14 -2.57
CA PRO A 28 -16.19 9.46 -3.10
C PRO A 28 -16.49 9.42 -4.60
N VAL A 29 -17.46 10.21 -5.02
CA VAL A 29 -17.85 10.42 -6.42
C VAL A 29 -17.53 11.87 -6.76
N CYS A 30 -16.55 12.04 -7.66
CA CYS A 30 -16.04 13.33 -8.11
C CYS A 30 -16.08 13.37 -9.65
N GLU A 31 -17.29 13.42 -10.18
CA GLU A 31 -17.55 13.44 -11.62
C GLU A 31 -17.87 14.86 -12.09
N GLN A 32 -17.55 15.17 -13.35
CA GLN A 32 -17.78 16.50 -13.92
C GLN A 32 -19.21 16.69 -14.47
N SER A 33 -19.94 15.59 -14.72
CA SER A 33 -21.31 15.65 -15.23
C SER A 33 -22.30 14.85 -14.41
N LEU A 34 -23.57 15.26 -14.40
CA LEU A 34 -24.66 14.59 -13.67
C LEU A 34 -24.81 13.13 -14.09
N GLY A 35 -24.95 12.85 -15.39
CA GLY A 35 -25.13 11.48 -15.86
C GLY A 35 -23.94 10.57 -15.55
N ALA A 36 -22.71 11.11 -15.51
CA ALA A 36 -21.54 10.36 -15.05
C ALA A 36 -21.59 10.11 -13.54
N ALA A 37 -21.96 11.13 -12.75
CA ALA A 37 -22.14 11.03 -11.31
C ALA A 37 -23.20 9.98 -10.93
N GLU A 38 -24.35 9.95 -11.61
CA GLU A 38 -25.41 8.95 -11.38
C GLU A 38 -24.90 7.52 -11.57
N ARG A 39 -24.17 7.27 -12.67
CA ARG A 39 -23.56 5.96 -12.92
C ARG A 39 -22.48 5.62 -11.89
N ALA A 40 -21.65 6.59 -11.51
CA ALA A 40 -20.62 6.40 -10.50
C ALA A 40 -21.23 6.09 -9.13
N ILE A 41 -22.30 6.79 -8.72
CA ILE A 41 -23.04 6.53 -7.47
C ILE A 41 -23.61 5.11 -7.48
N ALA A 42 -24.24 4.68 -8.58
CA ALA A 42 -24.79 3.34 -8.70
C ALA A 42 -23.71 2.26 -8.54
N ARG A 43 -22.57 2.39 -9.24
CA ARG A 43 -21.43 1.46 -9.12
C ARG A 43 -20.81 1.50 -7.71
N ALA A 44 -20.65 2.70 -7.16
CA ALA A 44 -20.10 2.89 -5.82
C ALA A 44 -20.99 2.25 -4.75
N ALA A 45 -22.32 2.22 -4.94
CA ALA A 45 -23.26 1.61 -4.01
C ALA A 45 -23.17 0.07 -3.94
N GLU A 46 -22.58 -0.58 -4.95
CA GLU A 46 -22.33 -2.02 -4.97
C GLU A 46 -21.25 -2.42 -3.95
N ILE A 47 -20.25 -1.55 -3.74
CA ILE A 47 -19.09 -1.86 -2.89
C ILE A 47 -19.00 -1.01 -1.62
N GLY A 48 -19.42 0.26 -1.67
CA GLY A 48 -19.36 1.20 -0.57
C GLY A 48 -20.50 1.03 0.45
N ASP A 49 -20.23 1.40 1.69
CA ASP A 49 -21.25 1.55 2.73
C ASP A 49 -21.86 2.95 2.75
N LEU A 50 -21.08 3.96 2.31
CA LEU A 50 -21.49 5.34 2.14
C LEU A 50 -20.96 5.89 0.82
N ILE A 51 -21.67 6.86 0.25
CA ILE A 51 -21.22 7.57 -0.95
C ILE A 51 -20.97 9.04 -0.60
N GLU A 52 -19.76 9.55 -0.85
CA GLU A 52 -19.50 10.98 -0.73
C GLU A 52 -19.74 11.65 -2.09
N VAL A 53 -20.76 12.49 -2.18
CA VAL A 53 -21.09 13.24 -3.39
C VAL A 53 -20.35 14.58 -3.34
N ARG A 54 -19.32 14.73 -4.19
CA ARG A 54 -18.49 15.94 -4.28
C ARG A 54 -19.11 16.92 -5.28
N LEU A 55 -20.00 17.79 -4.81
CA LEU A 55 -20.63 18.79 -5.68
C LEU A 55 -19.62 19.79 -6.25
N ASP A 56 -18.49 20.01 -5.58
CA ASP A 56 -17.45 20.87 -6.11
C ASP A 56 -16.82 20.32 -7.40
N CYS A 57 -16.94 19.02 -7.70
CA CYS A 57 -16.38 18.42 -8.92
C CYS A 57 -17.28 18.56 -10.16
N LEU A 58 -18.60 18.72 -9.99
CA LEU A 58 -19.53 18.86 -11.11
C LEU A 58 -19.22 20.13 -11.92
N ASP A 59 -19.76 20.25 -13.12
CA ASP A 59 -19.80 21.52 -13.86
C ASP A 59 -20.79 22.50 -13.19
N PRO A 60 -20.43 23.78 -12.95
CA PRO A 60 -21.33 24.79 -12.36
C PRO A 60 -22.68 24.93 -13.08
N PHE A 61 -22.71 24.85 -14.41
CA PHE A 61 -23.93 24.95 -15.20
C PHE A 61 -24.88 23.78 -14.95
N GLN A 62 -24.35 22.61 -14.59
CA GLN A 62 -25.15 21.42 -14.33
C GLN A 62 -25.73 21.38 -12.92
N ILE A 63 -25.11 22.06 -11.95
CA ILE A 63 -25.71 22.19 -10.60
C ILE A 63 -26.99 23.05 -10.66
N GLY A 64 -27.01 24.05 -11.55
CA GLY A 64 -28.08 25.03 -11.69
C GLY A 64 -28.17 26.00 -10.50
N GLU A 65 -28.86 27.13 -10.67
CA GLU A 65 -28.97 28.16 -9.63
C GLU A 65 -29.69 27.68 -8.35
N SER A 66 -30.54 26.65 -8.48
CA SER A 66 -31.37 26.12 -7.38
C SER A 66 -30.86 24.81 -6.77
N PHE A 67 -29.72 24.27 -7.20
CA PHE A 67 -29.14 23.01 -6.68
C PHE A 67 -30.00 21.74 -6.77
N LYS A 68 -31.20 21.79 -7.37
CA LYS A 68 -32.11 20.64 -7.53
C LYS A 68 -31.44 19.40 -8.14
N ASN A 69 -30.48 19.61 -9.04
CA ASN A 69 -29.77 18.52 -9.69
C ASN A 69 -28.79 17.81 -8.75
N GLY A 70 -28.22 18.51 -7.75
CA GLY A 70 -27.40 17.90 -6.71
C GLY A 70 -28.24 17.09 -5.71
N GLU A 71 -29.43 17.58 -5.35
CA GLU A 71 -30.40 16.83 -4.53
C GLU A 71 -30.85 15.54 -5.22
N HIS A 72 -31.04 15.59 -6.54
CA HIS A 72 -31.38 14.41 -7.32
C HIS A 72 -30.34 13.27 -7.18
N LEU A 73 -29.05 13.60 -7.23
CA LEU A 73 -27.98 12.61 -7.06
C LEU A 73 -28.02 11.94 -5.67
N ILE A 74 -28.34 12.73 -4.64
CA ILE A 74 -28.45 12.26 -3.26
C ILE A 74 -29.64 11.31 -3.13
N ASP A 75 -30.81 11.71 -3.65
CA ASP A 75 -32.05 10.95 -3.56
C ASP A 75 -32.03 9.61 -4.31
N GLN A 76 -31.26 9.54 -5.39
CA GLN A 76 -31.08 8.31 -6.18
C GLN A 76 -30.22 7.26 -5.46
N SER A 77 -29.34 7.66 -4.55
CA SER A 77 -28.44 6.72 -3.89
C SER A 77 -29.21 5.67 -3.08
N THR A 78 -28.84 4.39 -3.24
CA THR A 78 -29.36 3.30 -2.41
C THR A 78 -28.62 3.15 -1.09
N ARG A 79 -27.51 3.88 -0.92
CA ARG A 79 -26.69 3.95 0.29
C ARG A 79 -26.81 5.33 0.96
N PRO A 80 -26.50 5.42 2.27
CA PRO A 80 -26.32 6.72 2.93
C PRO A 80 -25.28 7.59 2.22
N THR A 81 -25.51 8.89 2.21
CA THR A 81 -24.66 9.84 1.47
C THR A 81 -24.00 10.87 2.39
N ILE A 82 -22.83 11.32 1.97
CA ILE A 82 -22.13 12.49 2.52
C ILE A 82 -22.16 13.56 1.45
N LEU A 83 -22.80 14.69 1.76
CA LEU A 83 -22.77 15.86 0.88
C LEU A 83 -21.52 16.69 1.18
N THR A 84 -20.71 16.96 0.15
CA THR A 84 -19.48 17.75 0.27
C THR A 84 -19.43 18.84 -0.80
N PHE A 85 -19.04 20.05 -0.39
CA PHE A 85 -18.84 21.19 -1.28
C PHE A 85 -17.54 21.93 -0.92
N ARG A 86 -16.43 21.39 -1.43
CA ARG A 86 -15.07 21.72 -0.95
C ARG A 86 -14.42 22.86 -1.76
N PRO A 87 -13.73 23.83 -1.12
CA PRO A 87 -12.89 24.80 -1.81
C PRO A 87 -11.51 24.22 -2.20
N THR A 88 -10.87 24.80 -3.22
CA THR A 88 -9.55 24.36 -3.73
C THR A 88 -8.47 24.20 -2.67
N GLU A 89 -8.37 25.14 -1.72
CA GLU A 89 -7.38 25.14 -0.65
C GLU A 89 -7.54 23.98 0.34
N GLN A 90 -8.69 23.31 0.34
CA GLN A 90 -8.95 22.10 1.13
C GLN A 90 -9.22 20.88 0.24
N GLY A 91 -8.68 20.85 -0.98
CA GLY A 91 -8.76 19.69 -1.89
C GLY A 91 -10.03 19.64 -2.73
N GLY A 92 -10.69 20.78 -2.90
CA GLY A 92 -11.83 20.96 -3.79
C GLY A 92 -11.45 21.23 -5.24
N HIS A 93 -12.43 21.12 -6.14
CA HIS A 93 -12.25 21.42 -7.57
C HIS A 93 -12.74 22.81 -7.97
N ARG A 94 -13.17 23.63 -7.00
CA ARG A 94 -13.68 24.99 -7.23
C ARG A 94 -13.08 26.00 -6.27
N LYS A 95 -12.80 27.19 -6.77
CA LYS A 95 -12.49 28.36 -5.94
C LYS A 95 -13.79 28.85 -5.30
N LEU A 96 -13.91 28.77 -3.99
CA LEU A 96 -15.12 29.14 -3.26
C LEU A 96 -14.76 30.04 -2.08
N ASP A 97 -15.17 31.29 -2.13
CA ASP A 97 -14.97 32.20 -1.00
C ASP A 97 -15.85 31.83 0.21
N THR A 98 -15.49 32.35 1.39
CA THR A 98 -16.22 32.05 2.64
C THR A 98 -17.70 32.43 2.55
N LYS A 99 -18.04 33.53 1.88
CA LYS A 99 -19.43 34.00 1.75
C LYS A 99 -20.26 33.03 0.93
N SER A 100 -19.72 32.52 -0.17
CA SER A 100 -20.37 31.57 -1.06
C SER A 100 -20.57 30.22 -0.37
N ARG A 101 -19.57 29.76 0.38
CA ARG A 101 -19.68 28.53 1.20
C ARG A 101 -20.68 28.67 2.34
N LEU A 102 -20.66 29.77 3.08
CA LEU A 102 -21.67 30.08 4.10
C LEU A 102 -23.07 30.13 3.47
N SER A 103 -23.21 30.79 2.33
CA SER A 103 -24.49 30.88 1.62
C SER A 103 -24.98 29.50 1.17
N PHE A 104 -24.08 28.61 0.73
CA PHE A 104 -24.44 27.24 0.36
C PHE A 104 -24.98 26.44 1.57
N TRP A 105 -24.31 26.50 2.71
CA TRP A 105 -24.67 25.72 3.90
C TRP A 105 -25.79 26.32 4.75
N LEU A 106 -25.96 27.65 4.75
CA LEU A 106 -26.95 28.35 5.57
C LEU A 106 -28.25 28.68 4.83
N PHE A 107 -28.34 28.44 3.52
CA PHE A 107 -29.62 28.55 2.83
C PHE A 107 -30.56 27.43 3.32
N ASP A 108 -31.84 27.75 3.54
CA ASP A 108 -32.80 26.78 4.10
C ASP A 108 -33.13 25.77 3.01
N ARG A 109 -32.51 24.59 3.12
CA ARG A 109 -32.60 23.54 2.10
C ARG A 109 -32.75 22.21 2.81
N PRO A 110 -33.93 21.57 2.73
CA PRO A 110 -34.06 20.19 3.18
C PRO A 110 -33.29 19.29 2.21
N THR A 111 -32.08 18.90 2.58
CA THR A 111 -31.36 17.81 1.91
C THR A 111 -31.64 16.48 2.61
N SER A 112 -31.78 15.42 1.81
CA SER A 112 -31.92 14.04 2.28
C SER A 112 -30.58 13.39 2.67
N ALA A 113 -29.43 14.05 2.43
CA ALA A 113 -28.12 13.46 2.67
C ALA A 113 -27.87 13.16 4.15
N GLU A 114 -27.50 11.93 4.50
CA GLU A 114 -27.32 11.54 5.90
C GLU A 114 -26.25 12.36 6.63
N PHE A 115 -25.16 12.74 5.95
CA PHE A 115 -24.10 13.55 6.53
C PHE A 115 -23.76 14.78 5.67
N LEU A 116 -23.34 15.84 6.36
CA LEU A 116 -22.91 17.11 5.76
C LEU A 116 -21.45 17.35 6.12
N ASP A 117 -20.55 17.37 5.14
CA ASP A 117 -19.14 17.66 5.37
C ASP A 117 -18.85 19.16 5.23
N ILE A 118 -18.67 19.81 6.38
CA ILE A 118 -18.50 21.26 6.50
C ILE A 118 -17.10 21.56 7.03
N GLU A 119 -16.36 22.44 6.36
CA GLU A 119 -15.01 22.82 6.80
C GLU A 119 -15.03 23.51 8.18
N LEU A 120 -13.96 23.33 8.97
CA LEU A 120 -13.81 23.90 10.32
C LEU A 120 -14.03 25.42 10.37
N ASP A 121 -13.53 26.18 9.39
CA ASP A 121 -13.71 27.63 9.35
C ASP A 121 -15.19 28.00 9.20
N ILE A 122 -15.95 27.27 8.37
CA ILE A 122 -17.40 27.45 8.20
C ILE A 122 -18.15 26.99 9.44
N ALA A 123 -17.80 25.82 9.99
CA ALA A 123 -18.44 25.27 11.18
C ALA A 123 -18.32 26.23 12.39
N ILE A 124 -17.15 26.85 12.60
CA ILE A 124 -16.97 27.85 13.66
C ILE A 124 -17.87 29.07 13.39
N ASN A 125 -17.83 29.65 12.19
CA ASN A 125 -18.65 30.82 11.86
C ASN A 125 -20.15 30.53 12.02
N ALA A 126 -20.63 29.40 11.51
CA ALA A 126 -22.04 28.98 11.63
C ALA A 126 -22.45 28.68 13.08
N SER A 127 -21.52 28.24 13.94
CA SER A 127 -21.81 27.97 15.35
C SER A 127 -21.85 29.23 16.22
N VAL A 128 -21.08 30.26 15.85
CA VAL A 128 -20.97 31.52 16.60
C VAL A 128 -22.07 32.49 16.19
N PHE A 129 -22.41 32.53 14.91
CA PHE A 129 -23.45 33.38 14.37
C PHE A 129 -24.72 32.55 14.17
N ASP A 130 -25.67 32.68 15.09
CA ASP A 130 -27.01 32.11 14.93
C ASP A 130 -27.74 32.87 13.80
N TYR A 131 -27.61 32.37 12.57
CA TYR A 131 -28.25 32.94 11.39
C TYR A 131 -29.75 32.60 11.29
N GLY A 132 -30.39 32.18 12.39
CA GLY A 132 -31.83 31.94 12.44
C GLY A 132 -32.31 30.70 11.67
N LYS A 133 -31.38 29.83 11.26
CA LYS A 133 -31.64 28.53 10.61
C LYS A 133 -30.81 27.45 11.30
N LYS A 134 -31.48 26.39 11.78
CA LYS A 134 -30.82 25.32 12.53
C LYS A 134 -30.11 24.36 11.57
N VAL A 135 -28.80 24.53 11.41
CA VAL A 135 -27.93 23.43 10.94
C VAL A 135 -28.16 22.25 11.86
N ASP A 136 -28.51 21.09 11.31
CA ASP A 136 -28.62 19.85 12.09
C ASP A 136 -27.22 19.30 12.38
N TRP A 137 -26.64 19.76 13.48
CA TRP A 137 -25.29 19.39 13.92
C TRP A 137 -25.12 17.89 14.19
N THR A 138 -26.22 17.14 14.35
CA THR A 138 -26.19 15.67 14.50
C THR A 138 -25.80 14.95 13.20
N ARG A 139 -25.82 15.67 12.06
CA ARG A 139 -25.42 15.18 10.73
C ARG A 139 -24.08 15.75 10.26
N VAL A 140 -23.48 16.68 11.00
CA VAL A 140 -22.29 17.41 10.54
C VAL A 140 -21.01 16.62 10.81
N ILE A 141 -20.22 16.47 9.75
CA ILE A 141 -18.80 16.14 9.78
C ILE A 141 -18.04 17.47 9.69
N CYS A 142 -17.42 17.91 10.79
CA CYS A 142 -16.53 19.07 10.77
C CYS A 142 -15.16 18.63 10.24
N SER A 143 -14.71 19.19 9.12
CA SER A 143 -13.49 18.72 8.46
C SER A 143 -12.37 19.75 8.34
N HIS A 144 -11.14 19.26 8.25
CA HIS A 144 -9.93 20.03 7.98
C HIS A 144 -8.94 19.20 7.16
N HIS A 145 -8.29 19.83 6.18
CA HIS A 145 -7.36 19.17 5.26
C HIS A 145 -6.04 19.94 5.16
N ASP A 146 -4.91 19.24 5.23
CA ASP A 146 -3.58 19.79 5.00
C ASP A 146 -2.83 18.95 3.95
N PHE A 147 -2.52 19.55 2.79
CA PHE A 147 -1.87 18.84 1.68
C PHE A 147 -0.35 18.98 1.70
N VAL A 148 0.22 19.68 2.69
CA VAL A 148 1.67 19.91 2.81
C VAL A 148 2.30 18.86 3.71
N GLY A 149 1.66 18.54 4.84
CA GLY A 149 2.21 17.57 5.78
C GLY A 149 1.36 17.45 7.05
N VAL A 150 1.91 16.81 8.08
CA VAL A 150 1.31 16.84 9.42
C VAL A 150 1.34 18.29 9.94
N PRO A 151 0.19 18.91 10.26
CA PRO A 151 0.15 20.31 10.72
C PRO A 151 0.97 20.50 12.00
N GLY A 152 1.78 21.57 12.05
CA GLY A 152 2.56 21.90 13.25
C GLY A 152 1.70 22.30 14.45
N ASP A 153 0.47 22.73 14.22
CA ASP A 153 -0.52 23.12 15.23
C ASP A 153 -1.71 22.13 15.30
N LEU A 154 -1.49 20.86 14.93
CA LEU A 154 -2.52 19.81 14.87
C LEU A 154 -3.37 19.71 16.14
N ASP A 155 -2.75 19.82 17.31
CA ASP A 155 -3.48 19.78 18.58
C ASP A 155 -4.45 20.94 18.76
N ARG A 156 -4.06 22.14 18.31
CA ARG A 156 -4.90 23.34 18.35
C ARG A 156 -6.04 23.24 17.34
N ILE A 157 -5.81 22.65 16.18
CA ILE A 157 -6.86 22.35 15.20
C ILE A 157 -7.90 21.42 15.84
N PHE A 158 -7.46 20.32 16.45
CA PHE A 158 -8.36 19.40 17.14
C PHE A 158 -9.16 20.09 18.26
N ASP A 159 -8.51 20.93 19.09
CA ASP A 159 -9.19 21.65 20.17
C ASP A 159 -10.21 22.68 19.68
N ARG A 160 -10.02 23.25 18.49
CA ARG A 160 -11.04 24.10 17.87
C ARG A 160 -12.21 23.26 17.35
N MET A 161 -11.93 22.11 16.76
CA MET A 161 -12.96 21.20 16.25
C MET A 161 -13.86 20.66 17.36
N ILE A 162 -13.30 20.30 18.52
CA ILE A 162 -14.09 19.76 19.66
C ILE A 162 -15.02 20.81 20.29
N GLN A 163 -14.72 22.09 20.11
CA GLN A 163 -15.58 23.20 20.55
C GLN A 163 -16.79 23.42 19.63
N THR A 164 -16.77 22.85 18.42
CA THR A 164 -17.94 22.88 17.53
C THR A 164 -19.00 21.88 17.98
N PRO A 165 -20.29 22.14 17.72
CA PRO A 165 -21.37 21.19 18.00
C PRO A 165 -21.43 20.00 17.03
N ALA A 166 -20.53 19.91 16.03
CA ALA A 166 -20.51 18.85 15.04
C ALA A 166 -20.41 17.46 15.67
N ARG A 167 -21.16 16.50 15.13
CA ARG A 167 -21.15 15.11 15.60
C ARG A 167 -19.78 14.44 15.39
N ILE A 168 -19.25 14.54 14.17
CA ILE A 168 -18.05 13.81 13.72
C ILE A 168 -16.95 14.82 13.39
N LEU A 169 -15.71 14.54 13.78
CA LEU A 169 -14.54 15.31 13.39
C LEU A 169 -13.79 14.61 12.26
N LYS A 170 -13.29 15.34 11.27
CA LYS A 170 -12.50 14.79 10.15
C LYS A 170 -11.21 15.59 9.97
N ILE A 171 -10.05 14.95 10.15
CA ILE A 171 -8.76 15.57 9.83
C ILE A 171 -8.04 14.67 8.84
N ALA A 172 -7.66 15.24 7.69
CA ALA A 172 -6.83 14.57 6.70
C ALA A 172 -5.57 15.40 6.44
N PHE A 173 -4.40 14.76 6.42
CA PHE A 173 -3.14 15.46 6.16
C PHE A 173 -2.17 14.62 5.33
N GLN A 174 -1.29 15.26 4.55
CA GLN A 174 -0.27 14.57 3.75
C GLN A 174 0.77 13.89 4.65
N ALA A 175 1.13 12.64 4.31
CA ALA A 175 2.25 11.93 4.92
C ALA A 175 3.17 11.37 3.83
N ASP A 176 4.45 11.70 3.93
CA ASP A 176 5.49 11.22 3.01
C ASP A 176 6.28 10.03 3.57
N ASP A 177 6.10 9.72 4.85
CA ASP A 177 6.72 8.61 5.58
C ASP A 177 5.68 7.98 6.52
N ILE A 178 5.75 6.67 6.71
CA ILE A 178 4.79 5.91 7.53
C ILE A 178 4.67 6.45 8.96
N THR A 179 5.74 7.06 9.52
CA THR A 179 5.69 7.66 10.86
C THR A 179 4.73 8.85 10.96
N GLY A 180 4.32 9.45 9.84
CA GLY A 180 3.23 10.43 9.80
C GLY A 180 1.88 9.85 10.25
N CYS A 181 1.65 8.54 10.10
CA CYS A 181 0.44 7.87 10.56
C CYS A 181 0.26 7.91 12.08
N ILE A 182 1.34 8.10 12.86
CA ILE A 182 1.27 8.19 14.33
C ILE A 182 0.31 9.29 14.75
N ALA A 183 0.39 10.47 14.11
CA ALA A 183 -0.47 11.61 14.42
C ALA A 183 -1.95 11.27 14.23
N ALA A 184 -2.30 10.57 13.15
CA ALA A 184 -3.68 10.17 12.87
C ALA A 184 -4.18 9.13 13.89
N PHE A 185 -3.35 8.18 14.31
CA PHE A 185 -3.73 7.23 15.36
C PHE A 185 -3.90 7.89 16.72
N HIS A 186 -3.04 8.86 17.09
CA HIS A 186 -3.21 9.65 18.32
C HIS A 186 -4.47 10.49 18.30
N LEU A 187 -4.84 11.07 17.16
CA LEU A 187 -6.11 11.77 17.01
C LEU A 187 -7.32 10.88 17.28
N LEU A 188 -7.32 9.64 16.76
CA LEU A 188 -8.38 8.66 17.04
C LEU A 188 -8.47 8.33 18.54
N ASP A 189 -7.32 8.10 19.19
CA ASP A 189 -7.27 7.83 20.62
C ASP A 189 -7.76 9.04 21.46
N ARG A 190 -7.39 10.26 21.06
CA ARG A 190 -7.82 11.51 21.69
C ARG A 190 -9.31 11.75 21.51
N ALA A 191 -9.86 11.58 20.31
CA ALA A 191 -11.30 11.71 20.05
C ALA A 191 -12.12 10.74 20.88
N ARG A 192 -11.69 9.47 20.97
CA ARG A 192 -12.29 8.46 21.82
C ARG A 192 -12.29 8.87 23.30
N SER A 193 -11.19 9.41 23.82
CA SER A 193 -11.12 9.91 25.20
C SER A 193 -12.07 11.08 25.49
N LYS A 194 -12.49 11.81 24.44
CA LYS A 194 -13.45 12.92 24.50
C LYS A 194 -14.87 12.51 24.11
N ASN A 195 -15.12 11.21 23.94
CA ASN A 195 -16.41 10.66 23.48
C ASN A 195 -16.90 11.30 22.16
N ARG A 196 -15.98 11.49 21.22
CA ARG A 196 -16.24 12.10 19.92
C ARG A 196 -15.92 11.12 18.78
N GLU A 197 -16.81 11.03 17.81
CA GLU A 197 -16.57 10.27 16.58
C GLU A 197 -15.56 10.99 15.69
N MET A 198 -14.64 10.25 15.07
CA MET A 198 -13.55 10.84 14.29
C MET A 198 -13.19 10.06 13.04
N ILE A 199 -12.84 10.79 11.99
CA ILE A 199 -12.18 10.31 10.77
C ILE A 199 -10.78 10.93 10.77
N ALA A 200 -9.72 10.12 10.84
CA ALA A 200 -8.34 10.59 10.80
C ALA A 200 -7.60 9.86 9.68
N ILE A 201 -7.12 10.61 8.68
CA ILE A 201 -6.48 10.04 7.49
C ILE A 201 -5.12 10.69 7.27
N ALA A 202 -4.06 9.87 7.24
CA ALA A 202 -2.84 10.26 6.58
C ALA A 202 -3.02 10.00 5.07
N MET A 203 -2.89 11.04 4.25
CA MET A 203 -2.90 10.97 2.79
C MET A 203 -1.51 10.58 2.27
N GLY A 204 -1.45 10.24 0.99
CA GLY A 204 -0.24 9.71 0.36
C GLY A 204 -0.12 8.21 0.53
N THR A 205 0.77 7.61 -0.24
CA THR A 205 1.07 6.17 -0.23
C THR A 205 1.56 5.70 1.14
N ALA A 206 2.34 6.52 1.84
CA ALA A 206 2.77 6.26 3.21
C ALA A 206 1.61 6.24 4.25
N GLY A 207 0.48 6.86 3.91
CA GLY A 207 -0.71 6.97 4.75
C GLY A 207 -1.63 5.76 4.76
N LEU A 208 -1.37 4.75 3.90
CA LEU A 208 -2.23 3.57 3.70
C LEU A 208 -2.63 2.88 5.01
N ALA A 209 -1.70 2.77 5.97
CA ALA A 209 -1.98 2.14 7.26
C ALA A 209 -3.16 2.78 8.00
N THR A 210 -3.38 4.08 7.86
CA THR A 210 -4.54 4.75 8.47
C THR A 210 -5.85 4.41 7.80
N ARG A 211 -5.84 4.12 6.49
CA ARG A 211 -7.03 3.70 5.75
C ARG A 211 -7.45 2.28 6.11
N VAL A 212 -6.49 1.38 6.30
CA VAL A 212 -6.76 -0.04 6.60
C VAL A 212 -6.97 -0.28 8.10
N LEU A 213 -6.11 0.28 8.96
CA LEU A 213 -6.14 0.04 10.40
C LEU A 213 -6.93 1.10 11.18
N GLY A 214 -7.28 2.22 10.57
CA GLY A 214 -8.07 3.27 11.23
C GLY A 214 -9.40 2.76 11.80
N PRO A 215 -10.22 2.02 11.03
CA PRO A 215 -11.51 1.50 11.51
C PRO A 215 -11.39 0.64 12.78
N SER A 216 -10.42 -0.29 12.83
CA SER A 216 -10.20 -1.13 14.02
C SER A 216 -9.75 -0.33 15.26
N ARG A 217 -9.30 0.91 15.06
CA ARG A 217 -8.88 1.84 16.11
C ARG A 217 -9.95 2.87 16.49
N GLY A 218 -11.14 2.78 15.90
CA GLY A 218 -12.28 3.65 16.20
C GLY A 218 -12.49 4.79 15.21
N ALA A 219 -11.86 4.75 14.03
CA ALA A 219 -12.23 5.68 12.97
C ALA A 219 -13.69 5.43 12.56
N PHE A 220 -14.47 6.51 12.43
CA PHE A 220 -15.88 6.45 12.06
C PHE A 220 -16.04 5.77 10.70
N LEU A 221 -15.25 6.17 9.71
CA LEU A 221 -15.20 5.53 8.39
C LEU A 221 -13.78 5.61 7.83
N THR A 222 -13.55 4.89 6.74
CA THR A 222 -12.38 5.06 5.87
C THR A 222 -12.83 5.35 4.44
N TYR A 223 -11.93 5.89 3.63
CA TYR A 223 -12.20 6.24 2.23
C TYR A 223 -11.50 5.26 1.29
N GLY A 224 -12.26 4.71 0.33
CA GLY A 224 -11.77 3.87 -0.76
C GLY A 224 -12.24 4.42 -2.11
N ALA A 225 -11.36 4.46 -3.11
CA ALA A 225 -11.72 4.94 -4.44
C ALA A 225 -12.66 3.94 -5.14
N LEU A 226 -13.43 4.39 -6.13
CA LEU A 226 -14.25 3.49 -6.94
C LEU A 226 -13.35 2.62 -7.85
N GLU A 227 -12.46 3.29 -8.55
CA GLU A 227 -11.42 2.80 -9.46
C GLU A 227 -10.12 3.57 -9.17
N ASN A 228 -8.96 3.03 -9.55
CA ASN A 228 -7.65 3.65 -9.26
C ASN A 228 -7.55 5.09 -9.82
N GLU A 229 -8.11 5.31 -11.00
CA GLU A 229 -8.13 6.58 -11.73
C GLU A 229 -9.08 7.61 -11.09
N SER A 230 -10.03 7.15 -10.27
CA SER A 230 -11.04 7.99 -9.61
C SER A 230 -10.67 8.36 -8.16
N ALA A 231 -9.44 8.10 -7.74
CA ALA A 231 -8.95 8.47 -6.42
C ALA A 231 -9.06 10.00 -6.20
N THR A 232 -9.80 10.42 -5.17
CA THR A 232 -10.01 11.84 -4.87
C THR A 232 -8.97 12.42 -3.89
N ALA A 233 -8.07 11.57 -3.39
CA ALA A 233 -6.98 11.97 -2.50
C ALA A 233 -5.72 11.10 -2.75
N PRO A 234 -4.50 11.64 -2.54
CA PRO A 234 -3.27 10.89 -2.71
C PRO A 234 -3.24 9.59 -1.88
N GLY A 235 -2.76 8.50 -2.49
CA GLY A 235 -2.59 7.18 -1.85
C GLY A 235 -3.90 6.47 -1.47
N GLN A 236 -5.02 6.85 -2.08
CA GLN A 236 -6.30 6.18 -1.87
C GLN A 236 -6.36 4.89 -2.69
N ILE A 237 -6.44 3.75 -1.99
CA ILE A 237 -6.70 2.45 -2.60
C ILE A 237 -8.19 2.26 -2.87
N THR A 238 -8.54 1.30 -3.73
CA THR A 238 -9.95 1.08 -4.07
C THR A 238 -10.73 0.48 -2.90
N ALA A 239 -12.04 0.75 -2.87
CA ALA A 239 -12.95 0.10 -1.92
C ALA A 239 -12.97 -1.43 -2.09
N ARG A 240 -12.73 -1.91 -3.31
CA ARG A 240 -12.59 -3.33 -3.60
C ARG A 240 -11.35 -3.91 -2.92
N GLU A 241 -10.16 -3.32 -3.11
CA GLU A 241 -8.93 -3.79 -2.47
C GLU A 241 -9.00 -3.74 -0.94
N LEU A 242 -9.64 -2.71 -0.36
CA LEU A 242 -9.89 -2.66 1.09
C LEU A 242 -10.62 -3.92 1.57
N ARG A 243 -11.63 -4.38 0.84
CA ARG A 243 -12.43 -5.57 1.21
C ARG A 243 -11.81 -6.89 0.80
N THR A 244 -11.20 -6.99 -0.37
CA THR A 244 -10.73 -8.27 -0.90
C THR A 244 -9.27 -8.54 -0.50
N LEU A 245 -8.36 -7.61 -0.77
CA LEU A 245 -6.95 -7.78 -0.49
C LEU A 245 -6.66 -7.66 1.02
N TYR A 246 -7.15 -6.60 1.65
CA TYR A 246 -6.88 -6.34 3.06
C TYR A 246 -7.91 -6.94 4.01
N ARG A 247 -9.05 -7.41 3.49
CA ARG A 247 -10.13 -8.05 4.28
C ARG A 247 -10.54 -7.18 5.47
N ILE A 248 -10.67 -5.87 5.22
CA ILE A 248 -10.81 -4.85 6.26
C ILE A 248 -11.97 -5.12 7.22
N ASP A 249 -13.06 -5.72 6.73
CA ASP A 249 -14.25 -6.05 7.53
C ASP A 249 -13.95 -7.02 8.69
N GLY A 250 -12.87 -7.82 8.58
CA GLY A 250 -12.41 -8.73 9.63
C GLY A 250 -11.37 -8.15 10.59
N ILE A 251 -10.82 -6.96 10.31
CA ILE A 251 -9.72 -6.38 11.10
C ILE A 251 -10.25 -5.76 12.38
N ASN A 252 -9.68 -6.16 13.51
CA ASN A 252 -9.94 -5.59 14.84
C ASN A 252 -8.61 -5.24 15.56
N ARG A 253 -8.67 -4.83 16.84
CA ARG A 253 -7.45 -4.43 17.60
C ARG A 253 -6.54 -5.61 17.95
N GLN A 254 -7.07 -6.83 17.93
CA GLN A 254 -6.35 -8.08 18.20
C GLN A 254 -5.73 -8.68 16.95
N THR A 255 -6.23 -8.33 15.75
CA THR A 255 -5.66 -8.75 14.47
C THR A 255 -4.16 -8.47 14.43
N ARG A 256 -3.38 -9.48 14.05
CA ARG A 256 -1.92 -9.41 13.99
C ARG A 256 -1.49 -8.67 12.74
N ILE A 257 -0.50 -7.79 12.86
CA ILE A 257 -0.02 -6.97 11.76
C ILE A 257 1.34 -7.45 11.34
N MET A 258 1.52 -7.65 10.04
CA MET A 258 2.80 -7.81 9.39
C MET A 258 2.90 -6.78 8.26
N GLY A 259 4.09 -6.55 7.75
CA GLY A 259 4.20 -5.63 6.62
C GLY A 259 5.55 -5.57 5.95
N LEU A 260 5.60 -4.86 4.83
CA LEU A 260 6.80 -4.65 4.04
C LEU A 260 7.36 -3.26 4.29
N ALA A 261 8.51 -3.17 4.94
CA ALA A 261 9.25 -1.92 5.10
C ALA A 261 10.21 -1.70 3.92
N GLY A 262 10.07 -0.59 3.21
CA GLY A 262 10.93 -0.23 2.08
C GLY A 262 10.53 1.08 1.43
N LEU A 263 11.23 1.45 0.35
CA LEU A 263 10.88 2.61 -0.47
C LEU A 263 11.44 2.49 -1.89
N PRO A 264 10.60 2.52 -2.95
CA PRO A 264 9.13 2.42 -2.93
C PRO A 264 8.66 0.98 -2.65
N VAL A 265 7.45 0.83 -2.09
CA VAL A 265 6.83 -0.51 -1.84
C VAL A 265 5.37 -0.63 -2.28
N THR A 266 4.78 0.45 -2.78
CA THR A 266 3.37 0.50 -3.17
C THR A 266 3.00 -0.53 -4.26
N HIS A 267 3.91 -0.83 -5.19
CA HIS A 267 3.70 -1.83 -6.25
C HIS A 267 4.17 -3.25 -5.86
N SER A 268 4.51 -3.48 -4.59
CA SER A 268 4.89 -4.81 -4.16
C SER A 268 3.70 -5.76 -4.19
N ILE A 269 3.89 -6.97 -4.72
CA ILE A 269 2.89 -8.04 -4.67
C ILE A 269 2.91 -8.81 -3.35
N SER A 270 3.82 -8.50 -2.42
CA SER A 270 3.88 -9.17 -1.10
C SER A 270 2.57 -9.12 -0.29
N PRO A 271 1.78 -8.02 -0.31
CA PRO A 271 0.47 -8.01 0.34
C PRO A 271 -0.49 -9.07 -0.23
N TYR A 272 -0.50 -9.30 -1.55
CA TYR A 272 -1.34 -10.31 -2.18
C TYR A 272 -0.94 -11.72 -1.72
N ILE A 273 0.37 -11.98 -1.69
CA ILE A 273 0.94 -13.26 -1.26
C ILE A 273 0.59 -13.57 0.19
N HIS A 274 0.90 -12.64 1.11
CA HIS A 274 0.77 -12.89 2.55
C HIS A 274 -0.69 -12.85 3.01
N ASN A 275 -1.53 -11.94 2.50
CA ASN A 275 -2.94 -11.91 2.90
C ASN A 275 -3.71 -13.15 2.41
N ALA A 276 -3.41 -13.66 1.21
CA ALA A 276 -3.96 -14.94 0.73
C ALA A 276 -3.51 -16.12 1.61
N ALA A 277 -2.23 -16.13 2.02
CA ALA A 277 -1.72 -17.14 2.94
C ALA A 277 -2.40 -17.09 4.32
N PHE A 278 -2.60 -15.90 4.88
CA PHE A 278 -3.32 -15.73 6.15
C PHE A 278 -4.77 -16.18 6.06
N GLU A 279 -5.45 -15.91 4.95
CA GLU A 279 -6.80 -16.41 4.69
C GLU A 279 -6.87 -17.93 4.63
N SER A 280 -6.02 -18.53 3.79
CA SER A 280 -5.98 -19.98 3.62
C SER A 280 -5.62 -20.72 4.92
N ALA A 281 -4.71 -20.17 5.72
CA ALA A 281 -4.31 -20.74 7.00
C ALA A 281 -5.24 -20.37 8.17
N GLN A 282 -6.32 -19.62 7.92
CA GLN A 282 -7.23 -19.10 8.95
C GLN A 282 -6.49 -18.33 10.07
N PHE A 283 -5.42 -17.63 9.69
CA PHE A 283 -4.64 -16.81 10.60
C PHE A 283 -5.22 -15.39 10.64
N ASP A 284 -5.62 -14.91 11.82
CA ASP A 284 -6.10 -13.53 12.05
C ASP A 284 -4.92 -12.53 11.95
N GLY A 285 -4.52 -12.26 10.70
CA GLY A 285 -3.45 -11.34 10.38
C GLY A 285 -3.70 -10.57 9.10
N VAL A 286 -3.10 -9.38 9.02
CA VAL A 286 -3.09 -8.50 7.86
C VAL A 286 -1.67 -8.09 7.51
N TYR A 287 -1.35 -8.12 6.22
CA TYR A 287 -0.08 -7.67 5.66
C TYR A 287 -0.23 -6.32 4.94
N LEU A 288 0.60 -5.34 5.29
CA LEU A 288 0.55 -3.98 4.74
C LEU A 288 1.90 -3.54 4.15
N PRO A 289 1.94 -2.80 3.03
CA PRO A 289 3.14 -2.09 2.62
C PRO A 289 3.33 -0.82 3.47
N PHE A 290 4.56 -0.57 3.90
CA PHE A 290 4.96 0.61 4.66
C PHE A 290 6.06 1.36 3.90
N GLU A 291 5.72 2.55 3.40
CA GLU A 291 6.73 3.44 2.81
C GLU A 291 7.56 4.08 3.92
N VAL A 292 8.80 3.63 4.00
CA VAL A 292 9.75 4.02 5.04
C VAL A 292 10.88 4.80 4.37
N ARG A 293 11.01 6.08 4.68
CA ARG A 293 12.19 6.90 4.32
C ARG A 293 13.28 6.71 5.37
N GLU A 294 12.92 6.84 6.65
CA GLU A 294 13.85 6.79 7.77
C GLU A 294 13.64 5.54 8.64
N ILE A 295 14.39 4.46 8.33
CA ILE A 295 14.19 3.15 8.97
C ILE A 295 14.40 3.18 10.49
N SER A 296 15.38 3.93 11.00
CA SER A 296 15.65 4.02 12.43
C SER A 296 14.50 4.70 13.19
N SER A 297 13.92 5.76 12.60
CA SER A 297 12.74 6.44 13.10
C SER A 297 11.53 5.51 13.10
N PHE A 298 11.27 4.82 12.00
CA PHE A 298 10.17 3.85 11.90
C PHE A 298 10.30 2.73 12.94
N ILE A 299 11.49 2.11 13.04
CA ILE A 299 11.73 1.05 14.01
C ILE A 299 11.50 1.55 15.43
N LYS A 300 12.08 2.68 15.81
CA LYS A 300 11.94 3.25 17.15
C LYS A 300 10.49 3.62 17.48
N ARG A 301 9.81 4.34 16.58
CA ARG A 301 8.54 5.01 16.87
C ARG A 301 7.31 4.15 16.59
N MET A 302 7.42 3.09 15.79
CA MET A 302 6.27 2.24 15.45
C MET A 302 6.48 0.75 15.69
N VAL A 303 7.72 0.24 15.62
CA VAL A 303 7.96 -1.22 15.61
C VAL A 303 8.42 -1.74 16.96
N HIS A 304 9.44 -1.13 17.54
CA HIS A 304 10.14 -1.65 18.70
C HIS A 304 9.23 -1.63 19.94
N PRO A 305 8.94 -2.80 20.57
CA PRO A 305 7.93 -2.90 21.63
C PRO A 305 8.16 -1.95 22.82
N ARG A 306 9.43 -1.65 23.14
CA ARG A 306 9.77 -0.77 24.28
C ARG A 306 9.70 0.74 23.99
N THR A 307 9.60 1.15 22.72
CA THR A 307 9.71 2.58 22.35
C THR A 307 8.63 3.08 21.41
N ARG A 308 7.83 2.18 20.83
CA ARG A 308 6.75 2.55 19.90
C ARG A 308 5.76 3.51 20.53
N GLU A 309 5.34 4.50 19.76
CA GLU A 309 4.41 5.57 20.14
C GLU A 309 2.95 5.16 19.89
N ILE A 310 2.72 4.03 19.22
CA ILE A 310 1.39 3.49 18.93
C ILE A 310 1.26 2.06 19.45
N ASP A 311 0.09 1.75 19.99
CA ASP A 311 -0.24 0.40 20.43
C ASP A 311 -0.88 -0.40 19.30
N TRP A 312 -0.20 -1.40 18.78
CA TRP A 312 -0.71 -2.28 17.73
C TRP A 312 -0.06 -3.68 17.82
N ASN A 313 -0.74 -4.69 17.30
CA ASN A 313 -0.30 -6.09 17.41
C ASN A 313 0.66 -6.50 16.28
N LEU A 314 1.75 -5.74 16.11
CA LEU A 314 2.77 -6.01 15.09
C LEU A 314 3.59 -7.27 15.45
N LEU A 315 3.60 -8.28 14.58
CA LEU A 315 4.38 -9.50 14.74
C LEU A 315 5.70 -9.50 14.00
N GLY A 316 5.81 -8.72 12.92
CA GLY A 316 7.03 -8.74 12.12
C GLY A 316 6.94 -7.92 10.85
N LEU A 317 8.08 -7.83 10.18
CA LEU A 317 8.22 -7.07 8.94
C LEU A 317 9.08 -7.85 7.95
N SER A 318 8.68 -7.89 6.69
CA SER A 318 9.68 -8.02 5.62
C SER A 318 10.39 -6.68 5.45
N VAL A 319 11.66 -6.70 5.11
CA VAL A 319 12.47 -5.52 4.83
C VAL A 319 13.01 -5.66 3.41
N THR A 320 12.79 -4.64 2.59
CA THR A 320 13.31 -4.57 1.23
C THR A 320 14.20 -3.35 1.02
N ALA A 321 14.64 -3.12 -0.21
CA ALA A 321 15.47 -1.97 -0.55
C ALA A 321 14.82 -0.65 -0.11
N PRO A 322 15.62 0.33 0.37
CA PRO A 322 17.08 0.27 0.57
C PRO A 322 17.51 -0.23 1.96
N HIS A 323 16.59 -0.77 2.79
CA HIS A 323 16.78 -0.85 4.24
C HIS A 323 17.41 -2.12 4.79
N LYS A 324 17.64 -3.14 3.97
CA LYS A 324 18.10 -4.45 4.46
C LYS A 324 19.39 -4.40 5.28
N ALA A 325 20.31 -3.49 4.96
CA ALA A 325 21.55 -3.30 5.72
C ALA A 325 21.38 -2.31 6.89
N SER A 326 20.72 -1.17 6.65
CA SER A 326 20.57 -0.10 7.64
C SER A 326 19.69 -0.50 8.83
N VAL A 327 18.75 -1.42 8.65
CA VAL A 327 17.87 -1.88 9.73
C VAL A 327 18.62 -2.67 10.81
N MET A 328 19.77 -3.29 10.48
CA MET A 328 20.51 -4.17 11.38
C MET A 328 20.92 -3.48 12.69
N SER A 329 21.28 -2.20 12.63
CA SER A 329 21.68 -1.42 13.83
C SER A 329 20.51 -1.12 14.78
N CYS A 330 19.28 -1.41 14.36
CA CYS A 330 18.06 -1.14 15.11
C CYS A 330 17.49 -2.39 15.81
N LEU A 331 18.15 -3.55 15.70
CA LEU A 331 17.64 -4.85 16.18
C LEU A 331 18.36 -5.30 17.45
N ASP A 332 17.65 -5.98 18.35
CA ASP A 332 18.23 -6.53 19.60
C ASP A 332 19.07 -7.79 19.33
N TRP A 333 18.68 -8.58 18.33
CA TRP A 333 19.38 -9.79 17.94
C TRP A 333 19.32 -9.98 16.43
N ILE A 334 20.39 -10.53 15.86
CA ILE A 334 20.50 -10.83 14.44
C ILE A 334 21.00 -12.26 14.31
N ASP A 335 20.34 -13.04 13.47
CA ASP A 335 20.73 -14.39 13.12
C ASP A 335 22.18 -14.44 12.57
N PRO A 336 22.99 -15.44 12.95
CA PRO A 336 24.37 -15.55 12.49
C PRO A 336 24.53 -15.46 10.96
N ALA A 337 23.66 -16.13 10.20
CA ALA A 337 23.71 -16.08 8.73
C ALA A 337 23.37 -14.67 8.23
N ALA A 338 22.33 -14.03 8.77
CA ALA A 338 21.97 -12.66 8.41
C ALA A 338 23.10 -11.66 8.72
N LYS A 339 23.82 -11.85 9.83
CA LYS A 339 24.98 -11.05 10.22
C LYS A 339 26.15 -11.23 9.26
N GLU A 340 26.45 -12.47 8.87
CA GLU A 340 27.50 -12.77 7.90
C GLU A 340 27.17 -12.25 6.49
N ILE A 341 25.91 -12.32 6.07
CA ILE A 341 25.44 -11.71 4.81
C ILE A 341 25.53 -10.19 4.89
N GLY A 342 25.32 -9.60 6.07
CA GLY A 342 25.24 -8.15 6.27
C GLY A 342 23.92 -7.56 5.78
N ALA A 343 22.84 -8.33 5.83
CA ALA A 343 21.51 -7.89 5.45
C ALA A 343 20.43 -8.68 6.19
N VAL A 344 19.42 -7.97 6.69
CA VAL A 344 18.18 -8.52 7.26
C VAL A 344 17.03 -8.22 6.32
N ASN A 345 16.28 -9.24 5.90
CA ASN A 345 15.06 -9.08 5.11
C ASN A 345 13.79 -9.42 5.90
N THR A 346 13.92 -9.92 7.13
CA THR A 346 12.81 -10.40 7.95
C THR A 346 13.04 -10.02 9.40
N ILE A 347 12.09 -9.33 10.00
CA ILE A 347 12.07 -8.97 11.42
C ILE A 347 10.93 -9.75 12.07
N VAL A 348 11.23 -10.34 13.22
CA VAL A 348 10.24 -10.97 14.11
C VAL A 348 10.21 -10.19 15.41
N VAL A 349 9.02 -9.78 15.82
CA VAL A 349 8.76 -9.17 17.13
C VAL A 349 8.49 -10.31 18.10
N GLN A 350 9.41 -10.55 19.02
CA GLN A 350 9.26 -11.60 20.03
C GLN A 350 9.40 -10.98 21.42
N SER A 351 8.30 -11.04 22.18
CA SER A 351 8.21 -10.41 23.50
C SER A 351 8.55 -8.91 23.43
N ASP A 352 9.66 -8.50 24.03
CA ASP A 352 10.12 -7.11 24.08
C ASP A 352 11.34 -6.84 23.18
N LYS A 353 11.65 -7.74 22.25
CA LYS A 353 12.84 -7.70 21.39
C LYS A 353 12.50 -7.82 19.90
N LEU A 354 13.39 -7.27 19.09
CA LEU A 354 13.41 -7.40 17.63
C LEU A 354 14.51 -8.37 17.20
N HIS A 355 14.11 -9.42 16.48
CA HIS A 355 15.00 -10.43 15.93
C HIS A 355 15.08 -10.30 14.41
N GLY A 356 16.29 -10.20 13.86
CA GLY A 356 16.54 -10.09 12.42
C GLY A 356 17.01 -11.40 11.79
N PHE A 357 16.38 -11.77 10.68
CA PHE A 357 16.68 -12.95 9.88
C PHE A 357 16.89 -12.59 8.40
N ASN A 358 17.43 -13.53 7.64
CA ASN A 358 17.58 -13.44 6.19
C ASN A 358 16.98 -14.70 5.53
N SER A 359 15.76 -14.59 5.01
CA SER A 359 15.11 -15.67 4.26
C SER A 359 15.47 -15.72 2.77
N ASP A 360 16.19 -14.71 2.25
CA ASP A 360 16.60 -14.69 0.83
C ASP A 360 17.63 -15.79 0.54
N ALA A 361 18.55 -16.06 1.48
CA ALA A 361 19.64 -17.01 1.29
C ALA A 361 19.15 -18.44 1.02
N ASP A 362 18.29 -18.96 1.91
CA ASP A 362 17.71 -20.29 1.75
C ASP A 362 16.73 -20.34 0.57
N ALA A 363 15.95 -19.28 0.36
CA ALA A 363 15.03 -19.18 -0.76
C ALA A 363 15.73 -19.18 -2.12
N PHE A 364 16.93 -18.60 -2.21
CA PHE A 364 17.77 -18.64 -3.40
C PHE A 364 18.28 -20.06 -3.70
N LEU A 365 18.69 -20.82 -2.68
CA LEU A 365 19.21 -22.18 -2.89
C LEU A 365 18.10 -23.22 -3.17
N SER A 366 16.92 -23.01 -2.59
CA SER A 366 15.78 -23.94 -2.69
C SER A 366 15.49 -24.43 -4.11
N PRO A 367 15.34 -23.57 -5.15
CA PRO A 367 15.10 -24.04 -6.51
C PRO A 367 16.35 -24.63 -7.19
N ILE A 368 17.56 -24.38 -6.70
CA ILE A 368 18.81 -24.91 -7.29
C ILE A 368 19.03 -26.36 -6.88
N ILE A 369 18.80 -26.69 -5.61
CA ILE A 369 19.13 -28.00 -5.01
C ILE A 369 18.51 -29.20 -5.76
N PRO A 370 17.23 -29.17 -6.21
CA PRO A 370 16.65 -30.28 -6.97
C PRO A 370 17.29 -30.49 -8.36
N ARG A 371 17.98 -29.47 -8.89
CA ARG A 371 18.55 -29.46 -10.23
C ARG A 371 20.04 -29.78 -10.22
N ILE A 372 20.74 -29.38 -9.16
CA ILE A 372 22.17 -29.61 -8.99
C ILE A 372 22.37 -30.37 -7.67
N SER A 373 22.63 -31.67 -7.79
CA SER A 373 22.71 -32.62 -6.70
C SER A 373 23.86 -32.36 -5.72
N ASP A 374 24.94 -31.73 -6.18
CA ASP A 374 26.06 -31.31 -5.35
C ASP A 374 26.60 -29.95 -5.84
N LEU A 375 26.59 -28.96 -4.96
CA LEU A 375 27.11 -27.61 -5.24
C LEU A 375 28.60 -27.47 -4.90
N ARG A 376 29.23 -28.49 -4.31
CA ARG A 376 30.67 -28.47 -4.05
C ARG A 376 31.41 -28.37 -5.39
N GLU A 377 32.30 -27.38 -5.48
CA GLU A 377 33.10 -27.09 -6.68
C GLU A 377 32.29 -26.72 -7.94
N ALA A 378 30.97 -26.54 -7.84
CA ALA A 378 30.15 -26.07 -8.96
C ALA A 378 30.55 -24.65 -9.37
N CYS A 379 30.75 -24.41 -10.67
CA CYS A 379 31.11 -23.11 -11.21
C CYS A 379 29.87 -22.23 -11.32
N CYS A 380 29.77 -21.18 -10.51
CA CYS A 380 28.62 -20.27 -10.48
C CYS A 380 28.99 -18.83 -10.88
N ALA A 381 28.29 -18.26 -11.86
CA ALA A 381 28.41 -16.88 -12.27
C ALA A 381 27.28 -16.04 -11.66
N VAL A 382 27.60 -15.04 -10.86
CA VAL A 382 26.61 -14.08 -10.32
C VAL A 382 26.79 -12.75 -11.01
N ILE A 383 25.80 -12.29 -11.77
CA ILE A 383 25.82 -10.99 -12.44
C ILE A 383 25.16 -9.95 -11.51
N GLY A 384 25.94 -8.98 -11.04
CA GLY A 384 25.52 -7.96 -10.08
C GLY A 384 26.30 -7.99 -8.78
N ALA A 385 26.26 -6.89 -8.03
CA ALA A 385 26.96 -6.73 -6.75
C ALA A 385 26.09 -6.02 -5.68
N GLY A 386 24.76 -6.13 -5.82
CA GLY A 386 23.79 -5.56 -4.87
C GLY A 386 23.44 -6.52 -3.73
N GLY A 387 22.41 -6.18 -2.94
CA GLY A 387 21.96 -7.00 -1.80
C GLY A 387 21.55 -8.43 -2.17
N ALA A 388 20.82 -8.61 -3.28
CA ALA A 388 20.45 -9.93 -3.78
C ALA A 388 21.67 -10.76 -4.19
N ALA A 389 22.66 -10.14 -4.86
CA ALA A 389 23.93 -10.77 -5.18
C ALA A 389 24.70 -11.17 -3.92
N SER A 390 24.65 -10.35 -2.85
CA SER A 390 25.31 -10.67 -1.59
C SER A 390 24.77 -11.95 -0.94
N ALA A 391 23.44 -12.10 -0.90
CA ALA A 391 22.80 -13.31 -0.39
C ALA A 391 23.11 -14.54 -1.27
N ALA A 392 23.05 -14.40 -2.60
CA ALA A 392 23.37 -15.48 -3.53
C ALA A 392 24.83 -15.94 -3.41
N VAL A 393 25.79 -15.01 -3.42
CA VAL A 393 27.23 -15.32 -3.31
C VAL A 393 27.52 -16.01 -1.99
N TRP A 394 27.04 -15.47 -0.86
CA TRP A 394 27.23 -16.11 0.45
C TRP A 394 26.66 -17.54 0.44
N SER A 395 25.42 -17.72 -0.02
CA SER A 395 24.74 -19.03 -0.01
C SER A 395 25.48 -20.08 -0.84
N LEU A 396 25.95 -19.71 -2.03
CA LEU A 396 26.75 -20.59 -2.89
C LEU A 396 28.09 -20.96 -2.25
N ARG A 397 28.79 -19.98 -1.65
CA ARG A 397 30.08 -20.21 -0.98
C ARG A 397 29.93 -21.12 0.24
N GLN A 398 28.86 -20.97 1.02
CA GLN A 398 28.56 -21.87 2.14
C GLN A 398 28.31 -23.33 1.69
N LYS A 399 27.91 -23.55 0.44
CA LYS A 399 27.76 -24.89 -0.17
C LYS A 399 29.04 -25.38 -0.87
N GLY A 400 30.12 -24.60 -0.85
CA GLY A 400 31.40 -24.98 -1.44
C GLY A 400 31.53 -24.70 -2.94
N ALA A 401 30.63 -23.91 -3.53
CA ALA A 401 30.69 -23.57 -4.95
C ALA A 401 31.83 -22.58 -5.27
N GLU A 402 32.37 -22.65 -6.49
CA GLU A 402 33.27 -21.64 -7.03
C GLU A 402 32.47 -20.48 -7.62
N VAL A 403 32.56 -19.29 -7.02
CA VAL A 403 31.73 -18.15 -7.41
C VAL A 403 32.55 -17.08 -8.14
N THR A 404 32.09 -16.69 -9.31
CA THR A 404 32.58 -15.51 -10.04
C THR A 404 31.48 -14.44 -10.13
N ILE A 405 31.75 -13.26 -9.61
CA ILE A 405 30.89 -12.09 -9.64
C ILE A 405 31.22 -11.25 -10.88
N PHE A 406 30.23 -11.01 -11.72
CA PHE A 406 30.34 -10.16 -12.90
C PHE A 406 29.62 -8.83 -12.69
N ALA A 407 30.30 -7.72 -12.97
CA ALA A 407 29.70 -6.39 -12.88
C ALA A 407 30.17 -5.47 -14.02
N ARG A 408 29.33 -4.49 -14.38
CA ARG A 408 29.71 -3.42 -15.31
C ARG A 408 30.92 -2.64 -14.77
N ASP A 409 30.90 -2.32 -13.47
CA ASP A 409 32.03 -1.75 -12.75
C ASP A 409 32.55 -2.77 -11.74
N VAL A 410 33.67 -3.41 -12.08
CA VAL A 410 34.32 -4.45 -11.25
C VAL A 410 34.67 -3.94 -9.85
N ARG A 411 34.94 -2.63 -9.70
CA ARG A 411 35.29 -2.05 -8.39
C ARG A 411 34.14 -2.18 -7.39
N LYS A 412 32.89 -2.21 -7.87
CA LYS A 412 31.71 -2.44 -7.02
C LYS A 412 31.56 -3.91 -6.59
N ALA A 413 32.10 -4.85 -7.36
CA ALA A 413 32.04 -6.28 -7.06
C ALA A 413 33.19 -6.77 -6.15
N ARG A 414 34.35 -6.10 -6.17
CA ARG A 414 35.53 -6.50 -5.39
C ARG A 414 35.28 -6.64 -3.89
N PRO A 415 34.63 -5.70 -3.19
CA PRO A 415 34.39 -5.84 -1.75
C PRO A 415 33.56 -7.08 -1.42
N LEU A 416 32.56 -7.40 -2.26
CA LEU A 416 31.73 -8.58 -2.09
C LEU A 416 32.52 -9.87 -2.37
N ALA A 417 33.37 -9.85 -3.40
CA ALA A 417 34.22 -10.97 -3.75
C ALA A 417 35.24 -11.29 -2.65
N GLU A 418 35.94 -10.28 -2.14
CA GLU A 418 36.91 -10.42 -1.04
C GLU A 418 36.24 -10.94 0.24
N ARG A 419 35.05 -10.41 0.57
CA ARG A 419 34.30 -10.79 1.77
C ARG A 419 33.97 -12.29 1.83
N PHE A 420 33.63 -12.90 0.68
CA PHE A 420 33.15 -14.28 0.62
C PHE A 420 34.11 -15.24 -0.11
N GLY A 421 35.33 -14.79 -0.42
CA GLY A 421 36.31 -15.59 -1.14
C GLY A 421 35.86 -15.99 -2.55
N ALA A 422 35.19 -15.08 -3.25
CA ALA A 422 34.80 -15.22 -4.65
C ALA A 422 35.74 -14.43 -5.58
N THR A 423 35.58 -14.57 -6.90
CA THR A 423 36.34 -13.82 -7.89
C THR A 423 35.48 -12.70 -8.49
N ALA A 424 36.03 -11.51 -8.75
CA ALA A 424 35.32 -10.42 -9.45
C ALA A 424 35.87 -10.21 -10.88
N LYS A 425 34.99 -10.15 -11.88
CA LYS A 425 35.35 -9.95 -13.30
C LYS A 425 34.45 -8.93 -14.00
N PRO A 426 34.93 -8.27 -15.09
CA PRO A 426 34.11 -7.36 -15.88
C PRO A 426 33.04 -8.12 -16.67
N LEU A 427 31.82 -7.57 -16.74
CA LEU A 427 30.70 -8.19 -17.46
C LEU A 427 30.85 -8.12 -18.99
N GLY A 428 31.43 -7.04 -19.53
CA GLY A 428 31.37 -6.72 -20.96
C GLY A 428 31.98 -7.75 -21.91
N SER A 429 32.90 -8.60 -21.44
CA SER A 429 33.53 -9.67 -22.23
C SER A 429 33.35 -11.04 -21.60
N ALA A 430 32.32 -11.21 -20.75
CA ALA A 430 32.05 -12.47 -20.10
C ALA A 430 31.47 -13.50 -21.10
N LEU A 431 32.00 -14.72 -21.04
CA LEU A 431 31.46 -15.92 -21.67
C LEU A 431 31.12 -16.91 -20.55
N PHE A 432 29.95 -17.54 -20.64
CA PHE A 432 29.39 -18.36 -19.57
C PHE A 432 29.41 -19.88 -19.86
N GLU A 433 30.05 -20.30 -20.94
CA GLU A 433 30.15 -21.68 -21.46
C GLU A 433 30.63 -22.76 -20.47
N ARG A 434 31.24 -22.37 -19.34
CA ARG A 434 31.76 -23.31 -18.32
C ARG A 434 31.08 -23.18 -16.96
N PHE A 435 30.01 -22.41 -16.86
CA PHE A 435 29.30 -22.24 -15.61
C PHE A 435 28.14 -23.22 -15.52
N ASP A 436 28.06 -23.93 -14.40
CA ASP A 436 26.92 -24.76 -14.04
C ASP A 436 25.68 -23.90 -13.83
N ILE A 437 25.86 -22.68 -13.29
CA ILE A 437 24.79 -21.73 -13.00
C ILE A 437 25.19 -20.31 -13.39
N VAL A 438 24.32 -19.62 -14.11
CA VAL A 438 24.41 -18.17 -14.38
C VAL A 438 23.22 -17.48 -13.73
N ILE A 439 23.50 -16.59 -12.78
CA ILE A 439 22.49 -15.89 -11.98
C ILE A 439 22.44 -14.41 -12.37
N ASN A 440 21.28 -13.92 -12.80
CA ASN A 440 21.02 -12.48 -12.88
C ASN A 440 20.55 -11.97 -11.51
N ALA A 441 21.42 -11.23 -10.82
CA ALA A 441 21.12 -10.52 -9.58
C ALA A 441 21.11 -8.99 -9.78
N THR A 442 20.86 -8.53 -11.01
CA THR A 442 20.67 -7.13 -11.37
C THR A 442 19.20 -6.82 -11.63
N PRO A 443 18.77 -5.54 -11.62
CA PRO A 443 17.41 -5.18 -12.03
C PRO A 443 17.18 -5.23 -13.56
N LEU A 444 18.19 -5.61 -14.37
CA LEU A 444 18.01 -5.70 -15.82
C LEU A 444 16.93 -6.72 -16.17
N GLY A 445 16.01 -6.33 -17.04
CA GLY A 445 14.83 -7.12 -17.39
C GLY A 445 13.60 -6.82 -16.53
N THR A 446 13.71 -6.03 -15.45
CA THR A 446 12.55 -5.64 -14.64
C THR A 446 11.56 -4.81 -15.46
N SER A 447 10.27 -5.07 -15.27
CA SER A 447 9.20 -4.40 -16.02
C SER A 447 9.29 -2.87 -15.93
N GLY A 448 8.93 -2.20 -17.03
CA GLY A 448 9.09 -0.76 -17.21
C GLY A 448 10.41 -0.43 -17.95
N ARG A 449 11.17 0.54 -17.43
CA ARG A 449 12.29 1.16 -18.19
C ARG A 449 13.38 0.19 -18.66
N GLN A 450 13.63 -0.90 -17.92
CA GLN A 450 14.72 -1.85 -18.20
C GLN A 450 14.22 -3.21 -18.70
N GLU A 451 12.94 -3.31 -19.07
CA GLU A 451 12.28 -4.59 -19.39
C GLU A 451 12.89 -5.30 -20.60
N THR A 452 13.38 -4.53 -21.57
CA THR A 452 14.02 -5.02 -22.79
C THR A 452 15.54 -5.19 -22.65
N GLU A 453 16.10 -4.88 -21.49
CA GLU A 453 17.53 -5.05 -21.20
C GLU A 453 17.83 -6.50 -20.76
N THR A 454 19.05 -6.96 -21.02
CA THR A 454 19.54 -8.27 -20.55
C THR A 454 20.99 -8.16 -20.07
N PRO A 455 21.38 -8.87 -18.99
CA PRO A 455 22.77 -8.94 -18.55
C PRO A 455 23.66 -9.82 -19.44
N ALA A 456 23.07 -10.73 -20.23
CA ALA A 456 23.78 -11.67 -21.09
C ALA A 456 22.93 -12.06 -22.30
N THR A 457 23.57 -12.26 -23.45
CA THR A 457 22.91 -12.74 -24.69
C THR A 457 22.97 -14.27 -24.81
N ALA A 458 22.16 -14.84 -25.70
CA ALA A 458 22.17 -16.27 -26.00
C ALA A 458 23.57 -16.76 -26.43
N ALA A 459 24.32 -15.93 -27.16
CA ALA A 459 25.69 -16.25 -27.56
C ALA A 459 26.64 -16.36 -26.36
N GLN A 460 26.51 -15.48 -25.36
CA GLN A 460 27.33 -15.52 -24.15
C GLN A 460 26.95 -16.68 -23.22
N LEU A 461 25.67 -17.07 -23.22
CA LEU A 461 25.12 -18.12 -22.36
C LEU A 461 25.30 -19.54 -22.92
N ARG A 462 25.65 -19.68 -24.20
CA ARG A 462 25.84 -20.99 -24.84
C ARG A 462 26.84 -21.83 -24.04
N GLY A 463 26.43 -23.04 -23.67
CA GLY A 463 27.23 -23.98 -22.87
C GLY A 463 27.01 -23.86 -21.35
N ALA A 464 26.37 -22.80 -20.87
CA ALA A 464 25.89 -22.75 -19.49
C ALA A 464 24.74 -23.74 -19.28
N ARG A 465 24.71 -24.41 -18.13
CA ARG A 465 23.69 -25.43 -17.84
C ARG A 465 22.37 -24.81 -17.34
N LEU A 466 22.43 -23.97 -16.32
CA LEU A 466 21.28 -23.39 -15.64
C LEU A 466 21.36 -21.86 -15.66
N ALA A 467 20.25 -21.20 -16.00
CA ALA A 467 20.10 -19.76 -15.88
C ALA A 467 19.02 -19.43 -14.84
N TYR A 468 19.37 -18.59 -13.88
CA TYR A 468 18.47 -18.18 -12.81
C TYR A 468 18.33 -16.65 -12.81
N ASP A 469 17.12 -16.16 -13.10
CA ASP A 469 16.80 -14.75 -12.95
C ASP A 469 16.20 -14.47 -11.57
N LEU A 470 16.76 -13.52 -10.81
CA LEU A 470 16.15 -13.06 -9.56
C LEU A 470 15.05 -12.01 -9.80
N VAL A 471 14.93 -11.49 -11.03
CA VAL A 471 13.79 -10.68 -11.45
C VAL A 471 12.56 -11.58 -11.61
N TYR A 472 11.44 -11.15 -11.01
CA TYR A 472 10.16 -11.89 -11.05
C TYR A 472 9.07 -11.20 -11.88
N ASN A 473 9.26 -9.92 -12.22
CA ASN A 473 8.32 -9.15 -13.04
C ASN A 473 9.10 -8.46 -14.16
N PRO A 474 8.89 -8.82 -15.44
CA PRO A 474 7.91 -9.77 -15.99
C PRO A 474 8.20 -11.24 -15.62
N ALA A 475 7.18 -12.10 -15.73
CA ALA A 475 7.32 -13.55 -15.51
C ALA A 475 8.36 -14.20 -16.45
N GLU A 476 8.52 -13.65 -17.65
CA GLU A 476 9.55 -14.03 -18.60
C GLU A 476 10.36 -12.80 -19.02
N THR A 477 11.54 -12.65 -18.44
CA THR A 477 12.49 -11.58 -18.76
C THR A 477 13.21 -11.86 -20.08
N ARG A 478 13.86 -10.83 -20.64
CA ARG A 478 14.75 -11.03 -21.79
C ARG A 478 15.89 -12.01 -21.46
N PHE A 479 16.46 -11.96 -20.26
CA PHE A 479 17.51 -12.89 -19.83
C PHE A 479 17.05 -14.35 -19.92
N LEU A 480 15.86 -14.66 -19.43
CA LEU A 480 15.31 -16.02 -19.51
C LEU A 480 15.02 -16.46 -20.96
N ARG A 481 14.60 -15.54 -21.84
CA ARG A 481 14.45 -15.85 -23.28
C ARG A 481 15.78 -16.17 -23.94
N GLU A 482 16.80 -15.35 -23.71
CA GLU A 482 18.16 -15.53 -24.23
C GLU A 482 18.78 -16.83 -23.70
N ALA A 483 18.55 -17.16 -22.42
CA ALA A 483 18.99 -18.42 -21.82
C ALA A 483 18.28 -19.64 -22.44
N ARG A 484 16.99 -19.54 -22.73
CA ARG A 484 16.26 -20.61 -23.43
C ARG A 484 16.82 -20.88 -24.81
N GLU A 485 17.10 -19.81 -25.57
CA GLU A 485 17.71 -19.91 -26.89
C GLU A 485 19.11 -20.54 -26.83
N ALA A 486 19.85 -20.30 -25.75
CA ALA A 486 21.14 -20.93 -25.48
C ALA A 486 21.04 -22.40 -25.02
N GLY A 487 19.84 -22.92 -24.75
CA GLY A 487 19.60 -24.29 -24.29
C GLY A 487 19.74 -24.49 -22.78
N CYS A 488 19.74 -23.43 -21.98
CA CYS A 488 19.83 -23.52 -20.53
C CYS A 488 18.50 -24.02 -19.91
N GLU A 489 18.61 -24.76 -18.81
CA GLU A 489 17.49 -24.90 -17.87
C GLU A 489 17.22 -23.54 -17.20
N LEU A 490 15.96 -23.25 -16.85
CA LEU A 490 15.53 -21.93 -16.37
C LEU A 490 14.96 -21.99 -14.95
N ILE A 491 15.30 -20.99 -14.13
CA ILE A 491 14.62 -20.68 -12.87
C ILE A 491 14.18 -19.21 -12.90
N SER A 492 12.91 -18.95 -12.58
CA SER A 492 12.37 -17.58 -12.49
C SER A 492 12.47 -17.02 -11.08
N GLY A 493 12.47 -15.69 -10.95
CA GLY A 493 12.55 -15.01 -9.65
C GLY A 493 11.32 -15.23 -8.78
N LEU A 494 10.19 -15.63 -9.37
CA LEU A 494 8.96 -15.91 -8.64
C LEU A 494 9.14 -17.04 -7.62
N GLU A 495 9.91 -18.08 -7.97
CA GLU A 495 10.18 -19.19 -7.06
C GLU A 495 10.95 -18.73 -5.82
N MET A 496 11.91 -17.81 -5.99
CA MET A 496 12.60 -17.17 -4.86
C MET A 496 11.62 -16.38 -4.00
N LEU A 497 10.79 -15.55 -4.64
CA LEU A 497 9.85 -14.66 -3.96
C LEU A 497 8.84 -15.43 -3.11
N VAL A 498 8.26 -16.52 -3.64
CA VAL A 498 7.31 -17.36 -2.90
C VAL A 498 8.03 -18.11 -1.78
N THR A 499 9.22 -18.65 -2.02
CA THR A 499 9.96 -19.40 -1.00
C THR A 499 10.37 -18.51 0.18
N GLN A 500 10.92 -17.31 -0.08
CA GLN A 500 11.30 -16.38 0.99
C GLN A 500 10.08 -15.88 1.78
N ALA A 501 8.93 -15.72 1.11
CA ALA A 501 7.68 -15.33 1.74
C ALA A 501 7.13 -16.46 2.62
N GLY A 502 7.24 -17.72 2.17
CA GLY A 502 6.85 -18.87 2.96
C GLY A 502 7.67 -19.01 4.24
N GLU A 503 8.97 -18.73 4.18
CA GLU A 503 9.83 -18.73 5.37
C GLU A 503 9.48 -17.59 6.34
N GLN A 504 9.21 -16.39 5.83
CA GLN A 504 8.69 -15.27 6.63
C GLN A 504 7.37 -15.64 7.33
N PHE A 505 6.43 -16.21 6.59
CA PHE A 505 5.16 -16.69 7.12
C PHE A 505 5.39 -17.69 8.26
N ARG A 506 6.29 -18.66 8.07
CA ARG A 506 6.64 -19.66 9.10
C ARG A 506 7.23 -19.00 10.34
N LEU A 507 8.14 -18.04 10.18
CA LEU A 507 8.76 -17.31 11.29
C LEU A 507 7.75 -16.51 12.12
N TRP A 508 6.74 -15.91 11.49
CA TRP A 508 5.73 -15.12 12.21
C TRP A 508 4.59 -15.95 12.80
N THR A 509 4.18 -17.01 12.11
CA THR A 509 2.98 -17.78 12.48
C THR A 509 3.29 -19.08 13.20
N GLY A 510 4.50 -19.62 13.03
CA GLY A 510 4.87 -20.97 13.46
C GLY A 510 4.27 -22.09 12.61
N ALA A 511 3.47 -21.77 11.59
CA ALA A 511 2.78 -22.72 10.73
C ALA A 511 3.53 -22.95 9.40
N VAL A 512 3.24 -24.07 8.75
CA VAL A 512 3.72 -24.34 7.39
C VAL A 512 3.00 -23.41 6.41
N ALA A 513 3.75 -22.74 5.54
CA ALA A 513 3.19 -21.82 4.57
C ALA A 513 2.41 -22.56 3.46
N PRO A 514 1.21 -22.10 3.05
CA PRO A 514 0.47 -22.66 1.93
C PRO A 514 1.10 -22.19 0.60
N ALA A 515 2.23 -22.81 0.22
CA ALA A 515 3.08 -22.34 -0.87
C ALA A 515 2.38 -22.26 -2.24
N GLU A 516 1.43 -23.16 -2.53
CA GLU A 516 0.64 -23.13 -3.76
C GLU A 516 -0.28 -21.90 -3.81
N VAL A 517 -1.03 -21.64 -2.73
CA VAL A 517 -1.87 -20.43 -2.61
C VAL A 517 -1.05 -19.16 -2.76
N MET A 518 0.13 -19.12 -2.14
CA MET A 518 1.06 -18.00 -2.25
C MET A 518 1.55 -17.78 -3.68
N ARG A 519 1.84 -18.86 -4.41
CA ARG A 519 2.25 -18.80 -5.82
C ARG A 519 1.11 -18.32 -6.71
N ASP A 520 -0.09 -18.85 -6.54
CA ASP A 520 -1.27 -18.46 -7.32
C ASP A 520 -1.63 -16.99 -7.10
N ALA A 521 -1.62 -16.53 -5.84
CA ALA A 521 -1.85 -15.12 -5.51
C ALA A 521 -0.78 -14.20 -6.13
N ALA A 522 0.49 -14.62 -6.15
CA ALA A 522 1.55 -13.87 -6.79
C ALA A 522 1.36 -13.77 -8.32
N MET A 523 1.00 -14.89 -8.97
CA MET A 523 0.75 -14.92 -10.42
C MET A 523 -0.46 -14.06 -10.80
N GLY A 524 -1.55 -14.14 -10.03
CA GLY A 524 -2.74 -13.30 -10.24
C GLY A 524 -2.40 -11.81 -10.14
N ALA A 525 -1.71 -11.41 -9.07
CA ALA A 525 -1.30 -10.01 -8.89
C ALA A 525 -0.38 -9.50 -10.02
N LEU A 526 0.55 -10.34 -10.51
CA LEU A 526 1.41 -9.98 -11.65
C LEU A 526 0.63 -9.85 -12.96
N SER A 527 -0.40 -10.67 -13.17
CA SER A 527 -1.28 -10.57 -14.33
C SER A 527 -2.06 -9.25 -14.30
N ASP A 528 -2.66 -8.91 -13.15
CA ASP A 528 -3.45 -7.70 -12.99
C ASP A 528 -2.61 -6.42 -13.20
N LEU A 529 -1.38 -6.40 -12.67
CA LEU A 529 -0.45 -5.28 -12.86
C LEU A 529 -0.11 -5.04 -14.34
N ARG A 530 0.02 -6.11 -15.14
CA ARG A 530 0.25 -5.98 -16.59
C ARG A 530 -0.96 -5.41 -17.31
N SER A 531 -2.16 -5.92 -17.04
CA SER A 531 -3.39 -5.42 -17.65
C SER A 531 -3.60 -3.93 -17.36
N GLN A 532 -3.31 -3.48 -16.14
CA GLN A 532 -3.37 -2.06 -15.79
C GLN A 532 -2.34 -1.21 -16.55
N THR A 533 -1.13 -1.74 -16.78
CA THR A 533 -0.06 -1.03 -17.50
C THR A 533 -0.42 -0.90 -18.98
N GLU A 534 -0.90 -1.96 -19.62
CA GLU A 534 -1.35 -1.97 -21.02
C GLU A 534 -2.54 -1.03 -21.28
N ILE A 535 -3.51 -0.98 -20.35
CA ILE A 535 -4.64 -0.04 -20.43
C ILE A 535 -4.15 1.41 -20.30
N SER A 536 -3.20 1.69 -19.39
CA SER A 536 -2.67 3.04 -19.20
C SER A 536 -1.89 3.56 -20.42
N GLU A 537 -1.12 2.70 -21.10
CA GLU A 537 -0.36 3.04 -22.29
C GLU A 537 -1.28 3.26 -23.51
N THR A 538 -2.30 2.42 -23.68
CA THR A 538 -3.30 2.60 -24.76
C THR A 538 -4.15 3.86 -24.57
N SER A 539 -4.51 4.22 -23.33
CA SER A 539 -5.23 5.46 -23.03
C SER A 539 -4.40 6.72 -23.32
N GLN A 540 -3.08 6.67 -23.09
CA GLN A 540 -2.18 7.78 -23.42
C GLN A 540 -1.94 7.94 -24.93
N ILE A 541 -2.09 6.86 -25.70
CA ILE A 541 -2.01 6.91 -27.16
C ILE A 541 -3.28 7.56 -27.74
N SER A 542 -4.47 7.28 -27.20
CA SER A 542 -5.72 7.90 -27.67
C SER A 542 -5.81 9.41 -27.42
N ASP A 543 -5.16 9.92 -26.37
CA ASP A 543 -5.10 11.37 -26.09
C ASP A 543 -4.08 12.12 -26.96
N ARG A 544 -3.11 11.42 -27.56
CA ARG A 544 -2.16 12.01 -28.52
C ARG A 544 -2.68 12.08 -29.95
N ASP A 545 -3.65 11.24 -30.30
CA ASP A 545 -4.23 11.18 -31.65
C ASP A 545 -5.40 12.15 -31.87
N LEU A 546 -5.73 12.99 -30.88
CA LEU A 546 -6.74 14.07 -31.01
C LEU A 546 -6.13 15.48 -31.18
N SER A 547 -4.83 15.59 -31.44
CA SER A 547 -4.19 16.85 -31.82
C SER A 547 -3.56 16.77 -33.21
N TRP A 548 -4.38 16.87 -34.25
CA TRP A 548 -3.99 17.30 -35.60
C TRP A 548 -5.06 18.19 -36.22
#